data_AF-A0A7Z9F137-F1
#
_entry.id   AF-A0A7Z9F137-F1
#
_cell.length_a   1.000
_cell.length_b   1.000
_cell.length_c   1.000
_cell.angle_alpha   90.00
_cell.angle_beta   90.00
_cell.angle_gamma   90.00
#
_symmetry.space_group_name_H-M   'P 1'
#
loop_
_entity.id
_entity.type
_entity.pdbx_description
1 polymer ?
#
loop_
_entity_poly.entity_id
_entity_poly.type
_entity_poly.pdbx_seq_one_letter_code
_entity_poly.pdbx_strand_id
1 'polypeptide(L)'
;IKTAKVTGPLGGPHTAEWGAMGDGRTAVIEMARISGLALVPVEPIDRRDPLTATTYGLGEAIKAALDDGYRRFIIGIGGSATNDAGAGMAQALGIHLRDGDGHELPYGGAALADLESIDLSGLDPRASECEIMVACDVNNPLTGPEGASAIFGPQKGATPEMVDQLDAALEKFAAVVKRDVGADIKNMMGAGAAGGLGGGMVAFLGAELAPGVDIVLDTVEFDKHLEGADLVLTGEGALDSQTVYNKAPIGVSRRASQRGIPVIAIAGTLGDHYHIVHEHGISAATSIPNGPMTLESASEHAAHLITDATRQVIRMLKVGGQVFGQKTK
;
A
#
# COMPACT_ATOMS: atom_id res chain seq x y z
N ILE A 1 7.12 12.93 -12.37
CA ILE A 1 7.94 12.46 -11.22
C ILE A 1 8.64 13.67 -10.63
N LYS A 2 8.61 13.81 -9.31
CA LYS A 2 9.36 14.81 -8.54
C LYS A 2 10.30 14.11 -7.57
N THR A 3 11.25 14.84 -7.01
CA THR A 3 12.24 14.29 -6.07
C THR A 3 12.33 15.13 -4.80
N ALA A 4 12.69 14.49 -3.69
CA ALA A 4 12.95 15.15 -2.43
C ALA A 4 14.20 14.55 -1.76
N LYS A 5 15.00 15.39 -1.11
CA LYS A 5 16.03 14.92 -0.18
C LYS A 5 15.34 14.60 1.14
N VAL A 6 15.51 13.38 1.59
CA VAL A 6 14.82 12.83 2.76
C VAL A 6 15.79 11.99 3.59
N THR A 7 15.36 11.64 4.79
CA THR A 7 16.05 10.73 5.69
C THR A 7 15.62 9.30 5.37
N GLY A 8 16.57 8.46 4.95
CA GLY A 8 16.34 7.04 4.71
C GLY A 8 16.02 6.27 5.99
N PRO A 9 15.66 4.98 5.89
CA PRO A 9 15.19 4.21 7.04
C PRO A 9 16.23 4.08 8.15
N LEU A 10 17.54 4.17 7.83
CA LEU A 10 18.64 4.08 8.80
C LEU A 10 19.16 5.46 9.27
N GLY A 11 18.41 6.55 9.05
CA GLY A 11 18.77 7.90 9.51
C GLY A 11 19.74 8.68 8.60
N GLY A 12 20.27 8.05 7.55
CA GLY A 12 21.15 8.71 6.57
C GLY A 12 20.38 9.46 5.47
N PRO A 13 21.01 10.38 4.72
CA PRO A 13 20.37 11.08 3.62
C PRO A 13 20.07 10.15 2.44
N HIS A 14 18.92 10.37 1.82
CA HIS A 14 18.40 9.62 0.67
C HIS A 14 17.68 10.58 -0.29
N THR A 15 17.66 10.28 -1.59
CA THR A 15 16.83 11.01 -2.55
C THR A 15 15.69 10.12 -2.98
N ALA A 16 14.48 10.48 -2.57
CA ALA A 16 13.28 9.74 -2.92
C ALA A 16 12.55 10.39 -4.10
N GLU A 17 11.92 9.54 -4.90
CA GLU A 17 11.02 9.95 -5.98
C GLU A 17 9.56 9.85 -5.52
N TRP A 18 8.73 10.77 -6.00
CA TRP A 18 7.28 10.73 -5.80
C TRP A 18 6.54 11.20 -7.06
N GLY A 19 5.28 10.79 -7.16
CA GLY A 19 4.41 11.05 -8.31
C GLY A 19 3.60 12.32 -8.13
N ALA A 20 3.55 13.15 -9.17
CA ALA A 20 2.59 14.23 -9.29
C ALA A 20 1.57 13.83 -10.36
N MET A 21 0.29 13.80 -10.01
CA MET A 21 -0.76 13.52 -10.97
C MET A 21 -0.98 14.73 -11.90
N GLY A 22 -1.50 14.46 -13.09
CA GLY A 22 -1.80 15.50 -14.09
C GLY A 22 -2.92 16.45 -13.70
N ASP A 23 -3.62 16.19 -12.59
CA ASP A 23 -4.67 17.05 -12.05
C ASP A 23 -4.13 18.27 -11.29
N GLY A 24 -2.81 18.34 -11.08
CA GLY A 24 -2.13 19.47 -10.45
C GLY A 24 -2.34 19.59 -8.93
N ARG A 25 -3.02 18.63 -8.29
CA ARG A 25 -3.36 18.70 -6.85
C ARG A 25 -3.09 17.42 -6.06
N THR A 26 -2.92 16.29 -6.76
CA THR A 26 -2.70 14.98 -6.15
C THR A 26 -1.23 14.54 -6.21
N ALA A 27 -0.65 14.26 -5.04
CA ALA A 27 0.65 13.63 -4.88
C ALA A 27 0.49 12.13 -4.59
N VAL A 28 1.34 11.32 -5.21
CA VAL A 28 1.40 9.86 -5.01
C VAL A 28 2.76 9.53 -4.40
N ILE A 29 2.78 8.98 -3.19
CA ILE A 29 4.00 8.71 -2.43
C ILE A 29 4.07 7.22 -2.10
N GLU A 30 5.22 6.61 -2.34
CA GLU A 30 5.49 5.22 -1.96
C GLU A 30 6.46 5.19 -0.77
N MET A 31 6.00 4.71 0.38
CA MET A 31 6.81 4.50 1.59
C MET A 31 8.05 3.65 1.28
N ALA A 32 7.91 2.62 0.44
CA ALA A 32 9.01 1.73 0.06
C ALA A 32 10.18 2.47 -0.62
N ARG A 33 9.92 3.60 -1.30
CA ARG A 33 10.94 4.43 -1.95
C ARG A 33 11.68 5.34 -0.97
N ILE A 34 11.21 5.45 0.27
CA ILE A 34 11.67 6.42 1.27
C ILE A 34 12.22 5.71 2.50
N SER A 35 11.40 4.89 3.16
CA SER A 35 11.75 4.11 4.36
C SER A 35 11.45 2.62 4.14
N GLY A 36 11.71 2.14 2.93
CA GLY A 36 11.44 0.76 2.53
C GLY A 36 12.55 -0.23 2.85
N LEU A 37 12.17 -1.49 3.01
CA LEU A 37 13.06 -2.62 3.27
C LEU A 37 14.08 -2.84 2.14
N ALA A 38 13.71 -2.51 0.90
CA ALA A 38 14.58 -2.59 -0.27
C ALA A 38 15.75 -1.58 -0.24
N LEU A 39 15.67 -0.54 0.60
CA LEU A 39 16.74 0.44 0.79
C LEU A 39 17.75 -0.02 1.86
N VAL A 40 17.43 -1.08 2.60
CA VAL A 40 18.29 -1.63 3.65
C VAL A 40 19.06 -2.82 3.09
N PRO A 41 20.40 -2.85 3.20
CA PRO A 41 21.21 -3.99 2.78
C PRO A 41 20.68 -5.30 3.39
N VAL A 42 20.67 -6.37 2.60
CA VAL A 42 20.30 -7.71 3.07
C VAL A 42 21.37 -8.26 4.02
N GLU A 43 22.62 -7.90 3.76
CA GLU A 43 23.78 -8.33 4.54
C GLU A 43 24.67 -7.14 4.93
N PRO A 44 25.24 -7.12 6.15
CA PRO A 44 24.94 -8.05 7.24
C PRO A 44 23.50 -7.84 7.77
N ILE A 45 22.85 -8.94 8.20
CA ILE A 45 21.42 -8.93 8.61
C ILE A 45 21.11 -7.96 9.75
N ASP A 46 22.09 -7.66 10.60
CA ASP A 46 22.01 -6.70 11.70
C ASP A 46 21.77 -5.25 11.24
N ARG A 47 21.95 -4.95 9.94
CA ARG A 47 21.53 -3.65 9.36
C ARG A 47 20.02 -3.52 9.22
N ARG A 48 19.29 -4.63 9.23
CA ARG A 48 17.83 -4.63 9.28
C ARG A 48 17.40 -4.60 10.74
N ASP A 49 17.36 -3.38 11.28
CA ASP A 49 17.03 -3.15 12.67
C ASP A 49 15.74 -2.32 12.80
N PRO A 50 14.58 -2.97 13.02
CA PRO A 50 13.30 -2.27 13.18
C PRO A 50 13.21 -1.51 14.51
N LEU A 51 14.15 -1.70 15.45
CA LEU A 51 14.21 -0.91 16.69
C LEU A 51 14.59 0.54 16.41
N THR A 52 15.48 0.76 15.42
CA THR A 52 16.05 2.07 15.11
C THR A 52 15.55 2.66 13.79
N ALA A 53 14.99 1.82 12.91
CA ALA A 53 14.52 2.27 11.60
C ALA A 53 13.37 3.30 11.68
N THR A 54 13.44 4.35 10.86
CA THR A 54 12.56 5.54 10.98
C THR A 54 11.72 5.87 9.74
N THR A 55 10.51 6.36 9.99
CA THR A 55 9.60 6.96 9.00
C THR A 55 9.86 8.45 8.76
N TYR A 56 10.90 9.06 9.34
CA TYR A 56 11.14 10.51 9.27
C TYR A 56 11.17 11.05 7.83
N GLY A 57 11.84 10.35 6.91
CA GLY A 57 11.88 10.75 5.51
C GLY A 57 10.52 10.79 4.82
N LEU A 58 9.54 10.02 5.30
CA LEU A 58 8.18 10.06 4.75
C LEU A 58 7.51 11.39 5.08
N GLY A 59 7.66 11.89 6.32
CA GLY A 59 7.17 13.22 6.67
C GLY A 59 7.88 14.32 5.88
N GLU A 60 9.18 14.17 5.60
CA GLU A 60 9.91 15.09 4.71
C GLU A 60 9.39 15.06 3.26
N ALA A 61 9.05 13.88 2.74
CA ALA A 61 8.45 13.76 1.40
C ALA A 61 7.05 14.39 1.35
N ILE A 62 6.22 14.18 2.38
CA ILE A 62 4.92 14.84 2.50
C ILE A 62 5.11 16.36 2.55
N LYS A 63 6.05 16.85 3.36
CA LYS A 63 6.36 18.29 3.46
C LYS A 63 6.82 18.87 2.13
N ALA A 64 7.68 18.18 1.38
CA ALA A 64 8.10 18.62 0.05
C ALA A 64 6.91 18.73 -0.92
N ALA A 65 5.96 17.80 -0.88
CA ALA A 65 4.73 17.90 -1.67
C ALA A 65 3.81 19.03 -1.18
N LEU A 66 3.72 19.28 0.13
CA LEU A 66 2.98 20.43 0.67
C LEU A 66 3.58 21.78 0.22
N ASP A 67 4.92 21.87 0.16
CA ASP A 67 5.67 23.03 -0.32
C ASP A 67 5.41 23.30 -1.81
N ASP A 68 5.21 22.23 -2.58
CA ASP A 68 4.81 22.31 -3.98
C ASP A 68 3.30 22.57 -4.20
N GLY A 69 2.54 22.76 -3.11
CA GLY A 69 1.12 23.14 -3.15
C GLY A 69 0.12 21.97 -3.26
N TYR A 70 0.58 20.72 -3.16
CA TYR A 70 -0.32 19.56 -3.15
C TYR A 70 -1.14 19.50 -1.86
N ARG A 71 -2.40 19.07 -1.97
CA ARG A 71 -3.35 18.91 -0.85
C ARG A 71 -4.10 17.60 -0.86
N ARG A 72 -3.94 16.79 -1.90
CA ARG A 72 -4.47 15.43 -1.96
C ARG A 72 -3.31 14.45 -2.04
N PHE A 73 -3.34 13.41 -1.23
CA PHE A 73 -2.25 12.44 -1.13
C PHE A 73 -2.81 11.03 -1.28
N ILE A 74 -2.12 10.24 -2.10
CA ILE A 74 -2.28 8.80 -2.16
C ILE A 74 -0.96 8.20 -1.70
N ILE A 75 -0.98 7.47 -0.60
CA ILE A 75 0.24 6.93 0.01
C ILE A 75 0.19 5.41 0.04
N GLY A 76 1.10 4.78 -0.70
CA GLY A 76 1.34 3.34 -0.62
C GLY A 76 2.29 3.02 0.53
N ILE A 77 1.84 2.28 1.54
CA ILE A 77 2.64 2.00 2.75
C ILE A 77 3.30 0.61 2.76
N GLY A 78 3.06 -0.22 1.74
CA GLY A 78 3.69 -1.54 1.62
C GLY A 78 5.23 -1.49 1.57
N GLY A 79 5.88 -2.58 2.00
CA GLY A 79 7.34 -2.75 1.86
C GLY A 79 8.20 -1.94 2.84
N SER A 80 7.65 -1.49 3.97
CA SER A 80 8.36 -0.72 5.01
C SER A 80 9.52 -1.49 5.68
N ALA A 81 10.60 -0.78 6.01
CA ALA A 81 11.67 -1.28 6.90
C ALA A 81 11.38 -1.03 8.40
N THR A 82 10.38 -0.21 8.71
CA THR A 82 10.23 0.44 10.02
C THR A 82 9.22 -0.25 10.92
N ASN A 83 9.31 -0.01 12.23
CA ASN A 83 8.31 -0.41 13.23
C ASN A 83 8.10 0.68 14.30
N ASP A 84 8.13 1.93 13.85
CA ASP A 84 8.09 3.15 14.68
C ASP A 84 6.70 3.80 14.73
N ALA A 85 5.65 3.11 14.31
CA ALA A 85 4.27 3.61 14.29
C ALA A 85 4.02 4.91 13.51
N GLY A 86 4.94 5.34 12.64
CA GLY A 86 4.86 6.65 12.01
C GLY A 86 5.33 7.81 12.90
N ALA A 87 6.01 7.53 14.01
CA ALA A 87 6.56 8.54 14.90
C ALA A 87 7.57 9.45 14.19
N GLY A 88 8.50 8.88 13.40
CA GLY A 88 9.43 9.68 12.61
C GLY A 88 8.70 10.62 11.64
N MET A 89 7.68 10.11 10.92
CA MET A 89 6.84 10.91 10.04
C MET A 89 6.16 12.07 10.79
N ALA A 90 5.60 11.80 11.98
CA ALA A 90 4.97 12.81 12.82
C ALA A 90 5.97 13.90 13.23
N GLN A 91 7.17 13.52 13.67
CA GLN A 91 8.26 14.43 14.04
C GLN A 91 8.68 15.33 12.87
N ALA A 92 8.85 14.76 11.67
CA ALA A 92 9.21 15.51 10.47
C ALA A 92 8.14 16.54 10.04
N LEU A 93 6.88 16.28 10.39
CA LEU A 93 5.74 17.19 10.17
C LEU A 93 5.53 18.17 11.33
N GLY A 94 6.40 18.15 12.34
CA GLY A 94 6.43 19.13 13.44
C GLY A 94 5.70 18.70 14.71
N ILE A 95 5.20 17.46 14.79
CA ILE A 95 4.62 16.93 16.03
C ILE A 95 5.75 16.59 17.01
N HIS A 96 5.60 17.01 18.26
CA HIS A 96 6.54 16.72 19.32
C HIS A 96 6.17 15.41 20.02
N LEU A 97 7.12 14.49 20.12
CA LEU A 97 6.98 13.22 20.83
C LEU A 97 8.05 13.19 21.91
N ARG A 98 7.65 13.28 23.18
CA ARG A 98 8.58 13.53 24.29
C ARG A 98 8.56 12.44 25.34
N ASP A 99 9.73 12.21 25.95
CA ASP A 99 9.90 11.34 27.11
C ASP A 99 9.42 11.99 28.42
N GLY A 100 9.56 11.26 29.54
CA GLY A 100 9.17 11.73 30.87
C GLY A 100 9.99 12.91 31.41
N ASP A 101 11.16 13.17 30.83
CA ASP A 101 12.01 14.32 31.16
C ASP A 101 11.72 15.53 30.26
N GLY A 102 10.84 15.37 29.26
CA GLY A 102 10.43 16.41 28.32
C GLY A 102 11.37 16.58 27.12
N HIS A 103 12.30 15.63 26.89
CA HIS A 103 13.15 15.64 25.69
C HIS A 103 12.44 14.98 24.51
N GLU A 104 12.76 15.41 23.29
CA GLU A 104 12.27 14.76 22.07
C GLU A 104 12.82 13.33 21.98
N LEU A 105 11.94 12.38 21.63
CA LEU A 105 12.32 11.01 21.42
C LEU A 105 13.28 10.86 20.24
N PRO A 106 14.28 9.96 20.35
CA PRO A 106 15.08 9.57 19.21
C PRO A 106 14.24 8.78 18.20
N TYR A 107 14.83 8.52 17.03
CA TYR A 107 14.22 7.71 15.98
C TYR A 107 14.05 6.24 16.38
N GLY A 108 13.04 5.60 15.75
CA GLY A 108 12.86 4.15 15.79
C GLY A 108 11.78 3.66 16.75
N GLY A 109 11.36 2.40 16.57
CA GLY A 109 10.29 1.80 17.37
C GLY A 109 10.66 1.56 18.84
N ALA A 110 11.94 1.36 19.16
CA ALA A 110 12.37 1.16 20.54
C ALA A 110 12.15 2.42 21.40
N ALA A 111 12.31 3.62 20.82
CA ALA A 111 12.15 4.89 21.51
C ALA A 111 10.71 5.10 22.04
N LEU A 112 9.72 4.45 21.42
CA LEU A 112 8.32 4.54 21.84
C LEU A 112 8.08 3.96 23.24
N ALA A 113 8.99 3.11 23.74
CA ALA A 113 8.93 2.61 25.12
C ALA A 113 9.05 3.74 26.15
N ASP A 114 9.66 4.87 25.79
CA ASP A 114 9.88 6.02 26.68
C ASP A 114 8.88 7.16 26.47
N LEU A 115 7.98 7.06 25.47
CA LEU A 115 7.01 8.10 25.13
C LEU A 115 6.09 8.48 26.29
N GLU A 116 6.18 9.71 26.78
CA GLU A 116 5.32 10.22 27.84
C GLU A 116 4.26 11.19 27.33
N SER A 117 4.53 11.98 26.29
CA SER A 117 3.57 12.96 25.77
C SER A 117 3.68 13.24 24.28
N ILE A 118 2.55 13.56 23.66
CA ILE A 118 2.45 14.02 22.28
C ILE A 118 1.88 15.44 22.25
N ASP A 119 2.55 16.35 21.55
CA ASP A 119 2.09 17.73 21.34
C ASP A 119 1.99 18.06 19.84
N LEU A 120 0.77 18.36 19.40
CA LEU A 120 0.41 18.67 18.02
C LEU A 120 0.61 20.15 17.66
N SER A 121 1.00 21.01 18.61
CA SER A 121 1.09 22.46 18.40
C SER A 121 2.06 22.88 17.29
N GLY A 122 3.05 22.03 16.99
CA GLY A 122 4.02 22.24 15.91
C GLY A 122 3.63 21.61 14.57
N LEU A 123 2.51 20.87 14.49
CA LEU A 123 2.07 20.22 13.26
C LEU A 123 1.92 21.26 12.14
N ASP A 124 2.51 20.96 10.97
CA ASP A 124 2.35 21.79 9.78
C ASP A 124 0.86 22.01 9.49
N PRO A 125 0.35 23.25 9.57
CA PRO A 125 -1.09 23.51 9.49
C PRO A 125 -1.67 23.05 8.15
N ARG A 126 -0.87 23.01 7.09
CA ARG A 126 -1.28 22.54 5.76
C ARG A 126 -1.63 21.06 5.77
N ALA A 127 -1.03 20.26 6.65
CA ALA A 127 -1.33 18.83 6.76
C ALA A 127 -2.79 18.60 7.19
N SER A 128 -3.36 19.49 8.01
CA SER A 128 -4.77 19.42 8.43
C SER A 128 -5.77 19.79 7.32
N GLU A 129 -5.31 20.46 6.26
CA GLU A 129 -6.12 20.81 5.08
C GLU A 129 -6.17 19.67 4.05
N CYS A 130 -5.41 18.60 4.25
CA CYS A 130 -5.18 17.59 3.23
C CYS A 130 -6.20 16.45 3.28
N GLU A 131 -6.52 15.93 2.09
CA GLU A 131 -7.16 14.63 1.93
C GLU A 131 -6.05 13.59 1.74
N ILE A 132 -5.93 12.66 2.68
CA ILE A 132 -4.87 11.65 2.66
C ILE A 132 -5.50 10.26 2.62
N MET A 133 -5.32 9.59 1.48
CA MET A 133 -5.75 8.21 1.26
C MET A 133 -4.53 7.29 1.34
N VAL A 134 -4.64 6.23 2.12
CA VAL A 134 -3.54 5.29 2.37
C VAL A 134 -3.94 3.91 1.86
N ALA A 135 -3.15 3.39 0.92
CA ALA A 135 -3.35 2.04 0.40
C ALA A 135 -2.94 1.00 1.45
N CYS A 136 -3.92 0.35 2.05
CA CYS A 136 -3.77 -0.63 3.12
C CYS A 136 -4.53 -1.92 2.78
N ASP A 137 -3.79 -2.96 2.40
CA ASP A 137 -4.36 -4.25 1.97
C ASP A 137 -4.38 -5.31 3.09
N VAL A 138 -4.09 -4.91 4.33
CA VAL A 138 -4.07 -5.79 5.50
C VAL A 138 -4.97 -5.26 6.62
N ASN A 139 -5.53 -6.15 7.43
CA ASN A 139 -6.45 -5.80 8.52
C ASN A 139 -5.81 -5.88 9.91
N ASN A 140 -4.52 -6.20 9.99
CA ASN A 140 -3.79 -6.39 11.25
C ASN A 140 -3.96 -5.18 12.19
N PRO A 141 -4.32 -5.39 13.48
CA PRO A 141 -4.36 -4.33 14.49
C PRO A 141 -2.95 -3.82 14.80
N LEU A 142 -2.85 -2.78 15.64
CA LEU A 142 -1.55 -2.21 15.98
C LEU A 142 -0.69 -3.19 16.80
N THR A 143 -1.27 -3.81 17.84
CA THR A 143 -0.57 -4.66 18.82
C THR A 143 -1.15 -6.07 18.93
N GLY A 144 -0.43 -6.95 19.61
CA GLY A 144 -0.85 -8.31 19.95
C GLY A 144 -0.39 -9.38 18.95
N PRO A 145 -0.93 -10.62 19.06
CA PRO A 145 -0.45 -11.76 18.26
C PRO A 145 -0.60 -11.59 16.75
N GLU A 146 -1.59 -10.80 16.33
CA GLU A 146 -1.81 -10.43 14.93
C GLU A 146 -1.37 -9.00 14.61
N GLY A 147 -0.64 -8.36 15.54
CA GLY A 147 -0.21 -6.97 15.47
C GLY A 147 0.99 -6.72 14.55
N ALA A 148 1.39 -5.46 14.45
CA ALA A 148 2.43 -5.00 13.53
C ALA A 148 3.76 -5.74 13.75
N SER A 149 4.22 -5.76 15.00
CA SER A 149 5.51 -6.34 15.40
C SER A 149 5.53 -7.85 15.21
N ALA A 150 4.47 -8.55 15.65
CA ALA A 150 4.38 -10.01 15.59
C ALA A 150 4.34 -10.54 14.14
N ILE A 151 3.53 -9.93 13.28
CA ILE A 151 3.30 -10.42 11.92
C ILE A 151 4.36 -9.92 10.93
N PHE A 152 4.77 -8.65 11.04
CA PHE A 152 5.64 -8.02 10.05
C PHE A 152 7.05 -7.70 10.56
N GLY A 153 7.31 -7.79 11.86
CA GLY A 153 8.65 -7.58 12.44
C GLY A 153 9.71 -8.57 11.94
N PRO A 154 9.44 -9.90 11.89
CA PRO A 154 10.46 -10.88 11.52
C PRO A 154 11.08 -10.66 10.13
N GLN A 155 10.27 -10.32 9.12
CA GLN A 155 10.77 -10.01 7.77
C GLN A 155 11.62 -8.72 7.71
N LYS A 156 11.48 -7.85 8.71
CA LYS A 156 12.28 -6.61 8.89
C LYS A 156 13.52 -6.83 9.76
N GLY A 157 13.80 -8.05 10.20
CA GLY A 157 14.97 -8.39 11.02
C GLY A 157 14.71 -8.50 12.53
N ALA A 158 13.47 -8.37 12.99
CA ALA A 158 13.17 -8.51 14.42
C ALA A 158 13.38 -9.94 14.93
N THR A 159 14.15 -10.10 16.00
CA THR A 159 14.16 -11.35 16.80
C THR A 159 12.89 -11.46 17.65
N PRO A 160 12.56 -12.64 18.22
CA PRO A 160 11.42 -12.77 19.14
C PRO A 160 11.45 -11.75 20.29
N GLU A 161 12.62 -11.48 20.86
CA GLU A 161 12.78 -10.49 21.93
C GLU A 161 12.51 -9.07 21.45
N MET A 162 12.97 -8.73 20.23
CA MET A 162 12.65 -7.44 19.61
C MET A 162 11.15 -7.31 19.32
N VAL A 163 10.48 -8.39 18.93
CA VAL A 163 9.03 -8.39 18.71
C VAL A 163 8.31 -8.05 20.01
N ASP A 164 8.64 -8.70 21.12
CA ASP A 164 8.03 -8.42 22.43
C ASP A 164 8.28 -6.97 22.88
N GLN A 165 9.52 -6.48 22.70
CA GLN A 165 9.88 -5.10 23.01
C GLN A 165 9.08 -4.10 22.17
N LEU A 166 9.00 -4.30 20.86
CA LEU A 166 8.29 -3.42 19.95
C LEU A 166 6.79 -3.45 20.19
N ASP A 167 6.19 -4.62 20.45
CA ASP A 167 4.75 -4.72 20.74
C ASP A 167 4.38 -3.96 22.02
N ALA A 168 5.19 -4.09 23.08
CA ALA A 168 5.01 -3.33 24.31
C ALA A 168 5.17 -1.81 24.10
N ALA A 169 6.13 -1.40 23.26
CA ALA A 169 6.33 0.00 22.90
C ALA A 169 5.14 0.56 22.09
N LEU A 170 4.59 -0.23 21.16
CA LEU A 170 3.38 0.13 20.40
C LEU A 170 2.14 0.20 21.30
N GLU A 171 2.03 -0.66 22.31
CA GLU A 171 0.94 -0.64 23.28
C GLU A 171 0.95 0.68 24.08
N LYS A 172 2.14 1.09 24.54
CA LYS A 172 2.34 2.39 25.19
C LYS A 172 2.03 3.54 24.23
N PHE A 173 2.53 3.50 23.00
CA PHE A 173 2.23 4.49 21.97
C PHE A 173 0.73 4.66 21.74
N ALA A 174 -0.01 3.56 21.59
CA ALA A 174 -1.46 3.59 21.40
C ALA A 174 -2.20 4.25 22.57
N ALA A 175 -1.76 3.98 23.80
CA ALA A 175 -2.33 4.58 25.00
C ALA A 175 -2.09 6.10 25.06
N VAL A 176 -0.88 6.56 24.73
CA VAL A 176 -0.54 7.99 24.70
C VAL A 176 -1.26 8.71 23.55
N VAL A 177 -1.34 8.12 22.35
CA VAL A 177 -2.12 8.65 21.23
C VAL A 177 -3.59 8.83 21.62
N LYS A 178 -4.19 7.83 22.25
CA LYS A 178 -5.59 7.93 22.71
C LYS A 178 -5.78 9.05 23.74
N ARG A 179 -4.81 9.25 24.64
CA ARG A 179 -4.86 10.27 25.70
C ARG A 179 -4.69 11.69 25.15
N ASP A 180 -3.68 11.90 24.30
CA ASP A 180 -3.23 13.24 23.91
C ASP A 180 -3.81 13.71 22.56
N VAL A 181 -4.02 12.78 21.63
CA VAL A 181 -4.56 13.04 20.29
C VAL A 181 -6.06 12.73 20.21
N GLY A 182 -6.54 11.81 21.05
CA GLY A 182 -7.95 11.39 21.09
C GLY A 182 -8.32 10.31 20.07
N ALA A 183 -7.34 9.75 19.34
CA ALA A 183 -7.57 8.70 18.35
C ALA A 183 -7.42 7.29 18.98
N ASP A 184 -8.41 6.41 18.80
CA ASP A 184 -8.34 5.02 19.25
C ASP A 184 -7.85 4.10 18.11
N ILE A 185 -6.54 3.94 18.03
CA ILE A 185 -5.88 3.20 16.93
C ILE A 185 -5.48 1.76 17.31
N LYS A 186 -5.58 1.38 18.59
CA LYS A 186 -5.04 0.10 19.08
C LYS A 186 -5.62 -1.10 18.33
N ASN A 187 -6.95 -1.16 18.26
CA ASN A 187 -7.70 -2.27 17.67
C ASN A 187 -8.26 -1.94 16.28
N MET A 188 -7.86 -0.81 15.70
CA MET A 188 -8.32 -0.40 14.38
C MET A 188 -7.75 -1.34 13.31
N MET A 189 -8.61 -1.81 12.41
CA MET A 189 -8.18 -2.65 11.30
C MET A 189 -7.22 -1.88 10.40
N GLY A 190 -6.07 -2.48 10.09
CA GLY A 190 -5.02 -1.86 9.29
C GLY A 190 -4.11 -0.90 10.06
N ALA A 191 -4.35 -0.67 11.35
CA ALA A 191 -3.47 0.19 12.15
C ALA A 191 -2.04 -0.37 12.24
N GLY A 192 -1.88 -1.70 12.22
CA GLY A 192 -0.57 -2.35 12.23
C GLY A 192 0.17 -2.35 10.91
N ALA A 193 -0.46 -1.89 9.82
CA ALA A 193 0.16 -1.86 8.51
C ALA A 193 1.45 -1.03 8.54
N ALA A 194 2.48 -1.54 7.86
CA ALA A 194 3.78 -0.90 7.74
C ALA A 194 4.45 -0.55 9.09
N GLY A 195 4.33 -1.43 10.09
CA GLY A 195 4.96 -1.23 11.40
C GLY A 195 4.25 -0.22 12.29
N GLY A 196 2.93 -0.14 12.15
CA GLY A 196 2.08 0.81 12.88
C GLY A 196 1.87 2.15 12.18
N LEU A 197 2.51 2.38 11.02
CA LEU A 197 2.38 3.62 10.25
C LEU A 197 0.94 3.89 9.82
N GLY A 198 0.17 2.85 9.50
CA GLY A 198 -1.26 2.98 9.20
C GLY A 198 -2.01 3.68 10.34
N GLY A 199 -1.82 3.20 11.58
CA GLY A 199 -2.39 3.82 12.78
C GLY A 199 -1.86 5.25 13.01
N GLY A 200 -0.57 5.48 12.81
CA GLY A 200 0.03 6.82 12.93
C GLY A 200 -0.53 7.83 11.93
N MET A 201 -0.73 7.45 10.67
CA MET A 201 -1.34 8.32 9.66
C MET A 201 -2.79 8.67 9.99
N VAL A 202 -3.56 7.71 10.50
CA VAL A 202 -4.93 7.99 10.96
C VAL A 202 -4.91 8.94 12.15
N ALA A 203 -4.08 8.67 13.15
CA ALA A 203 -4.01 9.47 14.37
C ALA A 203 -3.56 10.91 14.11
N PHE A 204 -2.49 11.11 13.34
CA PHE A 204 -1.84 12.40 13.21
C PHE A 204 -2.31 13.22 12.01
N LEU A 205 -2.75 12.56 10.95
CA LEU A 205 -3.08 13.20 9.67
C LEU A 205 -4.55 13.01 9.28
N GLY A 206 -5.36 12.32 10.08
CA GLY A 206 -6.76 12.04 9.77
C GLY A 206 -6.92 11.22 8.48
N ALA A 207 -5.92 10.40 8.14
CA ALA A 207 -5.90 9.66 6.89
C ALA A 207 -7.00 8.60 6.81
N GLU A 208 -7.45 8.30 5.60
CA GLU A 208 -8.39 7.20 5.32
C GLU A 208 -7.61 5.98 4.83
N LEU A 209 -7.76 4.85 5.54
CA LEU A 209 -7.22 3.57 5.11
C LEU A 209 -8.23 2.90 4.16
N ALA A 210 -7.79 2.57 2.95
CA ALA A 210 -8.62 1.87 1.99
C ALA A 210 -7.81 0.84 1.19
N PRO A 211 -8.45 -0.21 0.64
CA PRO A 211 -7.78 -1.15 -0.23
C PRO A 211 -7.13 -0.44 -1.42
N GLY A 212 -5.88 -0.78 -1.73
CA GLY A 212 -5.11 -0.06 -2.75
C GLY A 212 -5.77 -0.09 -4.13
N VAL A 213 -6.42 -1.21 -4.47
CA VAL A 213 -7.17 -1.35 -5.73
C VAL A 213 -8.33 -0.36 -5.81
N ASP A 214 -9.08 -0.15 -4.73
CA ASP A 214 -10.21 0.77 -4.72
C ASP A 214 -9.74 2.22 -4.87
N ILE A 215 -8.67 2.60 -4.16
CA ILE A 215 -8.04 3.92 -4.32
C ILE A 215 -7.65 4.18 -5.78
N VAL A 216 -7.00 3.20 -6.43
CA VAL A 216 -6.57 3.34 -7.82
C VAL A 216 -7.78 3.48 -8.75
N LEU A 217 -8.79 2.63 -8.60
CA LEU A 217 -9.98 2.63 -9.46
C LEU A 217 -10.78 3.93 -9.32
N ASP A 218 -10.94 4.44 -8.10
CA ASP A 218 -11.63 5.71 -7.85
C ASP A 218 -10.81 6.89 -8.40
N THR A 219 -9.47 6.84 -8.26
CA THR A 219 -8.56 7.89 -8.75
C THR A 219 -8.55 8.00 -10.28
N VAL A 220 -8.59 6.87 -10.99
CA VAL A 220 -8.67 6.85 -12.47
C VAL A 220 -10.11 6.94 -12.98
N GLU A 221 -11.07 7.21 -12.10
CA GLU A 221 -12.50 7.33 -12.40
C GLU A 221 -13.05 6.13 -13.17
N PHE A 222 -12.60 4.92 -12.81
CA PHE A 222 -12.89 3.68 -13.53
C PHE A 222 -14.40 3.46 -13.74
N ASP A 223 -15.22 3.80 -12.76
CA ASP A 223 -16.67 3.68 -12.84
C ASP A 223 -17.31 4.53 -13.95
N LYS A 224 -16.71 5.67 -14.32
CA LYS A 224 -17.15 6.45 -15.48
C LYS A 224 -16.83 5.74 -16.79
N HIS A 225 -15.68 5.07 -16.86
CA HIS A 225 -15.26 4.30 -18.03
C HIS A 225 -16.10 3.04 -18.26
N LEU A 226 -16.84 2.58 -17.25
CA LEU A 226 -17.80 1.48 -17.41
C LEU A 226 -19.11 1.92 -18.11
N GLU A 227 -19.38 3.21 -18.24
CA GLU A 227 -20.59 3.68 -18.92
C GLU A 227 -20.52 3.37 -20.42
N GLY A 228 -21.47 2.54 -20.89
CA GLY A 228 -21.52 2.08 -22.29
C GLY A 228 -20.51 0.98 -22.63
N ALA A 229 -19.78 0.43 -21.66
CA ALA A 229 -18.88 -0.69 -21.90
C ALA A 229 -19.66 -2.03 -21.98
N ASP A 230 -19.45 -2.78 -23.06
CA ASP A 230 -20.04 -4.11 -23.26
C ASP A 230 -19.18 -5.25 -22.66
N LEU A 231 -17.90 -4.96 -22.40
CA LEU A 231 -16.89 -5.93 -21.98
C LEU A 231 -15.73 -5.22 -21.27
N VAL A 232 -15.23 -5.82 -20.19
CA VAL A 232 -13.98 -5.39 -19.54
C VAL A 232 -12.91 -6.45 -19.73
N LEU A 233 -11.72 -6.00 -20.12
CA LEU A 233 -10.50 -6.82 -20.13
C LEU A 233 -9.62 -6.36 -18.96
N THR A 234 -9.11 -7.31 -18.18
CA THR A 234 -8.18 -7.07 -17.07
C THR A 234 -7.06 -8.10 -17.08
N GLY A 235 -6.07 -7.98 -16.20
CA GLY A 235 -4.98 -8.93 -16.13
C GLY A 235 -3.98 -8.61 -15.02
N GLU A 236 -3.14 -9.60 -14.72
CA GLU A 236 -1.97 -9.46 -13.85
C GLU A 236 -0.91 -10.51 -14.23
N GLY A 237 0.26 -10.47 -13.59
CA GLY A 237 1.35 -11.40 -13.88
C GLY A 237 1.02 -12.86 -13.57
N ALA A 238 0.38 -13.13 -12.43
CA ALA A 238 -0.07 -14.46 -12.04
C ALA A 238 -1.47 -14.37 -11.41
N LEU A 239 -2.42 -15.08 -12.01
CA LEU A 239 -3.78 -15.20 -11.50
C LEU A 239 -3.86 -16.50 -10.66
N ASP A 240 -4.02 -16.39 -9.36
CA ASP A 240 -3.95 -17.51 -8.42
C ASP A 240 -4.93 -17.35 -7.25
N SER A 241 -4.86 -18.24 -6.26
CA SER A 241 -5.68 -18.16 -5.04
C SER A 241 -5.49 -16.86 -4.25
N GLN A 242 -4.40 -16.11 -4.47
CA GLN A 242 -4.17 -14.84 -3.79
C GLN A 242 -4.83 -13.67 -4.50
N THR A 243 -5.17 -13.81 -5.77
CA THR A 243 -5.82 -12.77 -6.56
C THR A 243 -7.09 -12.24 -5.92
N VAL A 244 -7.87 -13.11 -5.26
CA VAL A 244 -9.14 -12.74 -4.61
C VAL A 244 -8.96 -11.81 -3.40
N TYR A 245 -7.76 -11.71 -2.84
CA TYR A 245 -7.45 -10.80 -1.74
C TYR A 245 -7.07 -9.40 -2.25
N ASN A 246 -8.06 -8.71 -2.82
CA ASN A 246 -7.98 -7.29 -3.23
C ASN A 246 -6.92 -6.96 -4.29
N LYS A 247 -6.48 -7.92 -5.11
CA LYS A 247 -5.65 -7.61 -6.29
C LYS A 247 -6.46 -6.93 -7.40
N ALA A 248 -5.73 -6.27 -8.31
CA ALA A 248 -6.28 -5.46 -9.39
C ALA A 248 -7.39 -6.16 -10.23
N PRO A 249 -7.23 -7.42 -10.71
CA PRO A 249 -8.27 -8.07 -11.52
C PRO A 249 -9.63 -8.18 -10.82
N ILE A 250 -9.61 -8.40 -9.50
CA ILE A 250 -10.83 -8.64 -8.72
C ILE A 250 -11.51 -7.32 -8.36
N GLY A 251 -10.76 -6.26 -8.06
CA GLY A 251 -11.35 -4.94 -7.89
C GLY A 251 -12.04 -4.47 -9.17
N VAL A 252 -11.37 -4.61 -10.32
CA VAL A 252 -11.93 -4.31 -11.65
C VAL A 252 -13.19 -5.13 -11.89
N SER A 253 -13.12 -6.44 -11.64
CA SER A 253 -14.23 -7.35 -11.86
C SER A 253 -15.44 -7.06 -10.98
N ARG A 254 -15.22 -6.70 -9.70
CA ARG A 254 -16.28 -6.33 -8.76
C ARG A 254 -17.06 -5.11 -9.25
N ARG A 255 -16.37 -4.04 -9.67
CA ARG A 255 -17.00 -2.80 -10.18
C ARG A 255 -17.77 -3.06 -11.49
N ALA A 256 -17.19 -3.83 -12.41
CA ALA A 256 -17.84 -4.20 -13.67
C ALA A 256 -19.08 -5.10 -13.47
N SER A 257 -18.98 -6.09 -12.58
CA SER A 257 -20.06 -7.06 -12.32
C SER A 257 -21.29 -6.40 -11.68
N GLN A 258 -21.11 -5.35 -10.86
CA GLN A 258 -22.22 -4.56 -10.31
C GLN A 258 -23.08 -3.90 -11.40
N ARG A 259 -22.54 -3.72 -12.62
CA ARG A 259 -23.24 -3.20 -13.79
C ARG A 259 -23.65 -4.29 -14.78
N GLY A 260 -23.45 -5.56 -14.44
CA GLY A 260 -23.71 -6.69 -15.32
C GLY A 260 -22.76 -6.80 -16.52
N ILE A 261 -21.61 -6.12 -16.48
CA ILE A 261 -20.64 -6.11 -17.58
C ILE A 261 -19.71 -7.33 -17.42
N PRO A 262 -19.61 -8.22 -18.42
CA PRO A 262 -18.73 -9.40 -18.34
C PRO A 262 -17.26 -8.98 -18.32
N VAL A 263 -16.44 -9.79 -17.62
CA VAL A 263 -15.01 -9.52 -17.43
C VAL A 263 -14.18 -10.70 -17.90
N ILE A 264 -13.15 -10.44 -18.70
CA ILE A 264 -12.17 -11.45 -19.10
C ILE A 264 -10.79 -11.07 -18.56
N ALA A 265 -10.19 -11.98 -17.80
CA ALA A 265 -8.83 -11.85 -17.31
C ALA A 265 -7.82 -12.47 -18.28
N ILE A 266 -6.77 -11.74 -18.62
CA ILE A 266 -5.66 -12.17 -19.46
C ILE A 266 -4.40 -12.08 -18.60
N ALA A 267 -3.88 -13.22 -18.15
CA ALA A 267 -2.83 -13.28 -17.14
C ALA A 267 -1.50 -13.81 -17.70
N GLY A 268 -0.38 -13.42 -17.09
CA GLY A 268 0.93 -13.99 -17.41
C GLY A 268 0.97 -15.51 -17.21
N THR A 269 0.38 -15.98 -16.11
CA THR A 269 0.14 -17.39 -15.83
C THR A 269 -1.17 -17.58 -15.05
N LEU A 270 -1.77 -18.76 -15.19
CA LEU A 270 -2.87 -19.22 -14.33
C LEU A 270 -2.26 -20.18 -13.31
N GLY A 271 -2.17 -19.72 -12.06
CA GLY A 271 -1.57 -20.44 -10.95
C GLY A 271 -2.54 -21.38 -10.24
N ASP A 272 -2.09 -21.90 -9.09
CA ASP A 272 -2.85 -22.84 -8.30
C ASP A 272 -4.19 -22.26 -7.87
N HIS A 273 -5.25 -23.07 -8.03
CA HIS A 273 -6.62 -22.72 -7.64
C HIS A 273 -7.17 -21.41 -8.23
N TYR A 274 -6.65 -20.95 -9.38
CA TYR A 274 -7.11 -19.71 -10.01
C TYR A 274 -8.62 -19.68 -10.30
N HIS A 275 -9.27 -20.83 -10.49
CA HIS A 275 -10.70 -20.93 -10.81
C HIS A 275 -11.62 -20.18 -9.82
N ILE A 276 -11.17 -19.96 -8.58
CA ILE A 276 -11.90 -19.19 -7.57
C ILE A 276 -12.25 -17.77 -8.05
N VAL A 277 -11.46 -17.19 -8.96
CA VAL A 277 -11.76 -15.86 -9.53
C VAL A 277 -13.12 -15.77 -10.23
N HIS A 278 -13.66 -16.89 -10.72
CA HIS A 278 -14.97 -16.93 -11.36
C HIS A 278 -16.11 -16.66 -10.38
N GLU A 279 -15.94 -17.06 -9.13
CA GLU A 279 -16.90 -16.77 -8.05
C GLU A 279 -16.88 -15.28 -7.65
N HIS A 280 -15.84 -14.55 -8.08
CA HIS A 280 -15.63 -13.13 -7.81
C HIS A 280 -15.83 -12.23 -9.04
N GLY A 281 -16.58 -12.72 -10.05
CA GLY A 281 -17.06 -11.91 -11.17
C GLY A 281 -16.24 -12.00 -12.46
N ILE A 282 -15.09 -12.70 -12.46
CA ILE A 282 -14.32 -12.89 -13.69
C ILE A 282 -15.04 -13.96 -14.53
N SER A 283 -15.63 -13.55 -15.66
CA SER A 283 -16.42 -14.42 -16.52
C SER A 283 -15.57 -15.46 -17.27
N ALA A 284 -14.33 -15.12 -17.64
CA ALA A 284 -13.37 -16.05 -18.21
C ALA A 284 -11.93 -15.62 -17.88
N ALA A 285 -10.99 -16.57 -17.87
CA ALA A 285 -9.58 -16.31 -17.66
C ALA A 285 -8.73 -17.08 -18.68
N THR A 286 -7.62 -16.49 -19.12
CA THR A 286 -6.67 -17.14 -20.04
C THR A 286 -5.23 -16.73 -19.71
N SER A 287 -4.27 -17.58 -20.04
CA SER A 287 -2.84 -17.30 -19.92
C SER A 287 -2.25 -16.81 -21.24
N ILE A 288 -1.28 -15.89 -21.20
CA ILE A 288 -0.62 -15.38 -22.40
C ILE A 288 0.36 -16.34 -23.10
N PRO A 289 1.02 -17.33 -22.46
CA PRO A 289 1.90 -18.25 -23.15
C PRO A 289 1.12 -19.10 -24.17
N ASN A 290 1.62 -19.16 -25.39
CA ASN A 290 1.03 -19.93 -26.50
C ASN A 290 1.68 -21.31 -26.70
N GLY A 291 2.56 -21.70 -25.79
CA GLY A 291 3.29 -22.97 -25.77
C GLY A 291 4.28 -23.02 -24.61
N PRO A 292 5.02 -24.12 -24.42
CA PRO A 292 6.05 -24.22 -23.39
C PRO A 292 7.14 -23.17 -23.62
N MET A 293 7.45 -22.37 -22.58
CA MET A 293 8.51 -21.36 -22.61
C MET A 293 9.08 -21.14 -21.21
N THR A 294 10.29 -20.57 -21.14
CA THR A 294 10.88 -20.15 -19.87
C THR A 294 10.23 -18.86 -19.38
N LEU A 295 10.29 -18.60 -18.06
CA LEU A 295 9.79 -17.34 -17.48
C LEU A 295 10.50 -16.11 -18.06
N GLU A 296 11.82 -16.22 -18.30
CA GLU A 296 12.63 -15.18 -18.93
C GLU A 296 12.10 -14.86 -20.33
N SER A 297 11.93 -15.89 -21.19
CA SER A 297 11.39 -15.71 -22.54
C SER A 297 9.97 -15.14 -22.52
N ALA A 298 9.11 -15.63 -21.62
CA ALA A 298 7.75 -15.10 -21.45
C ALA A 298 7.74 -13.62 -21.06
N SER A 299 8.65 -13.21 -20.18
CA SER A 299 8.77 -11.82 -19.70
C SER A 299 9.33 -10.90 -20.79
N GLU A 300 10.36 -11.33 -21.51
CA GLU A 300 10.95 -10.60 -22.64
C GLU A 300 9.94 -10.37 -23.78
N HIS A 301 9.09 -11.36 -24.06
CA HIS A 301 8.11 -11.32 -25.15
C HIS A 301 6.69 -10.95 -24.69
N ALA A 302 6.53 -10.48 -23.44
CA ALA A 302 5.22 -10.30 -22.81
C ALA A 302 4.26 -9.43 -23.65
N ALA A 303 4.74 -8.32 -24.22
CA ALA A 303 3.92 -7.43 -25.04
C ALA A 303 3.31 -8.13 -26.28
N HIS A 304 4.11 -8.97 -26.95
CA HIS A 304 3.66 -9.76 -28.09
C HIS A 304 2.66 -10.84 -27.65
N LEU A 305 2.97 -11.56 -26.57
CA LEU A 305 2.12 -12.62 -26.02
C LEU A 305 0.76 -12.08 -25.56
N ILE A 306 0.73 -10.93 -24.87
CA ILE A 306 -0.50 -10.24 -24.47
C ILE A 306 -1.33 -9.88 -25.70
N THR A 307 -0.70 -9.33 -26.74
CA THR A 307 -1.38 -8.94 -27.99
C THR A 307 -2.03 -10.13 -28.67
N ASP A 308 -1.30 -11.25 -28.80
CA ASP A 308 -1.80 -12.45 -29.44
C ASP A 308 -2.90 -13.13 -28.62
N ALA A 309 -2.71 -13.27 -27.30
CA ALA A 309 -3.74 -13.82 -26.41
C ALA A 309 -5.03 -12.99 -26.46
N THR A 310 -4.92 -11.66 -26.39
CA THR A 310 -6.06 -10.75 -26.52
C THR A 310 -6.77 -10.92 -27.86
N ARG A 311 -6.01 -11.04 -28.96
CA ARG A 311 -6.58 -11.29 -30.30
C ARG A 311 -7.36 -12.60 -30.35
N GLN A 312 -6.86 -13.66 -29.72
CA GLN A 312 -7.55 -14.95 -29.66
C GLN A 312 -8.83 -14.86 -28.83
N VAL A 313 -8.80 -14.19 -27.67
CA VAL A 313 -9.99 -13.93 -26.85
C VAL A 313 -11.08 -13.24 -27.66
N ILE A 314 -10.75 -12.14 -28.36
CA ILE A 314 -11.73 -11.43 -29.20
C ILE A 314 -12.24 -12.29 -30.36
N ARG A 315 -11.39 -13.13 -30.97
CA ARG A 315 -11.83 -14.08 -32.01
C ARG A 315 -12.81 -15.12 -31.47
N MET A 316 -12.55 -15.68 -30.29
CA MET A 316 -13.46 -16.63 -29.63
C MET A 316 -14.82 -15.98 -29.34
N LEU A 317 -14.84 -14.73 -28.87
CA LEU A 317 -16.08 -13.97 -28.69
C LEU A 317 -16.83 -13.77 -30.00
N LYS A 318 -16.14 -13.43 -31.09
CA LYS A 318 -16.76 -13.30 -32.43
C LYS A 318 -17.37 -14.62 -32.92
N VAL A 319 -16.67 -15.74 -32.72
CA VAL A 319 -17.22 -17.08 -33.02
C VAL A 319 -18.46 -17.35 -32.17
N GLY A 320 -18.41 -17.06 -30.87
CA GLY A 320 -19.58 -17.15 -29.99
C GLY A 320 -20.77 -16.32 -30.50
N GLY A 321 -20.52 -15.08 -30.92
CA GLY A 321 -21.55 -14.22 -31.52
C GLY A 321 -22.16 -14.79 -32.80
N GLN A 322 -21.39 -15.49 -33.63
CA GLN A 322 -21.91 -16.17 -34.82
C GLN A 322 -22.76 -17.40 -34.47
N VAL A 323 -22.31 -18.20 -33.49
CA VAL A 323 -22.99 -19.44 -33.05
C VAL A 323 -24.29 -19.15 -32.32
N PHE A 324 -24.29 -18.14 -31.45
CA PHE A 324 -25.41 -17.85 -30.54
C PHE A 324 -26.25 -16.65 -30.98
N GLY A 325 -25.67 -15.66 -31.68
CA GLY A 325 -26.39 -14.46 -32.12
C GLY A 325 -27.34 -14.67 -33.31
N GLN A 326 -27.21 -15.76 -34.07
CA GLN A 326 -28.16 -16.11 -35.13
C GLN A 326 -29.41 -16.85 -34.64
N LYS A 327 -29.44 -17.31 -33.36
CA LYS A 327 -30.56 -18.08 -32.79
C LYS A 327 -31.57 -17.23 -32.02
N THR A 328 -31.37 -15.91 -31.92
CA THR A 328 -32.18 -14.99 -31.11
C THR A 328 -32.96 -13.96 -31.95
N LYS A 329 -33.06 -14.17 -33.26
CA LYS A 329 -33.99 -13.48 -34.16
C LYS A 329 -34.95 -14.49 -34.77
#